data_AF-A0A955F2T5-F1
#
_entry.id   AF-A0A955F2T5-F1
#
_cell.length_a   1.000
_cell.length_b   1.000
_cell.length_c   1.000
_cell.angle_alpha   90.00
_cell.angle_beta   90.00
_cell.angle_gamma   90.00
#
_symmetry.space_group_name_H-M   'P 1'
#
loop_
_entity.id
_entity.type
_entity.pdbx_description
1 polymer ?
#
loop_
_entity_poly.entity_id
_entity_poly.type
_entity_poly.pdbx_seq_one_letter_code
_entity_poly.pdbx_strand_id
1 'polypeptide(L)' 'MTHEGLRGRVLILDADTGAAVACLRSLARHGLSCDVAGHRPRSLAGASRYRARTLTYPDPRVDAAAFVGSVR' A
#
# COMPACT_ATOMS: atom_id res chain seq x y z
N MET A 1 -8.54 3.58 -24.43
CA MET A 1 -8.30 2.23 -23.88
C MET A 1 -9.17 2.07 -22.64
N THR A 2 -10.39 1.56 -22.84
CA THR A 2 -11.36 1.29 -21.77
C THR A 2 -10.95 0.00 -21.09
N HIS A 3 -10.32 0.09 -19.92
CA HIS A 3 -10.17 -1.08 -19.06
C HIS A 3 -11.58 -1.46 -18.61
N GLU A 4 -12.08 -2.58 -19.12
CA GLU A 4 -13.16 -3.32 -18.47
C GLU A 4 -12.79 -3.42 -16.99
N GLY A 5 -13.61 -2.79 -16.13
CA GLY A 5 -13.17 -2.32 -14.82
C GLY A 5 -12.45 -3.40 -14.04
N LEU A 6 -11.12 -3.24 -13.85
CA LEU A 6 -10.31 -4.17 -13.09
C LEU A 6 -10.87 -4.25 -11.67
N ARG A 7 -11.60 -5.33 -11.38
CA ARG A 7 -12.10 -5.64 -10.04
C ARG A 7 -11.04 -6.47 -9.35
N GLY A 8 -10.29 -5.84 -8.47
CA GLY A 8 -9.20 -6.49 -7.77
C GLY A 8 -8.78 -5.71 -6.54
N ARG A 9 -8.07 -6.41 -5.67
CA ARG A 9 -7.47 -5.83 -4.46
C ARG A 9 -5.95 -5.88 -4.60
N VAL A 10 -5.29 -4.76 -4.33
CA VAL A 10 -3.84 -4.61 -4.46
C VAL A 10 -3.27 -4.18 -3.12
N LEU A 11 -2.12 -4.75 -2.75
CA LEU A 11 -1.30 -4.30 -1.63
C LEU A 11 -0.09 -3.54 -2.17
N ILE A 12 0.07 -2.29 -1.75
CA ILE A 12 1.21 -1.44 -2.11
C ILE A 12 2.13 -1.32 -0.90
N LEU A 13 3.37 -1.77 -1.03
CA LEU A 13 4.40 -1.66 0.00
C LEU A 13 5.14 -0.30 -0.06
N ASP A 14 6.01 -0.04 0.91
CA ASP A 14 6.77 1.21 1.01
C ASP A 14 5.88 2.46 0.99
N ALA A 15 4.76 2.40 1.71
CA ALA A 15 3.75 3.45 1.82
C ALA A 15 4.31 4.82 2.26
N ASP A 16 5.53 4.86 2.79
CA ASP A 16 6.25 6.06 3.22
C ASP A 16 6.90 6.84 2.06
N THR A 17 6.74 6.39 0.81
CA THR A 17 7.37 6.99 -0.37
C THR A 17 6.37 7.71 -1.29
N GLY A 18 6.86 8.70 -2.04
CA GLY A 18 6.07 9.37 -3.08
C GLY A 18 5.66 8.44 -4.22
N ALA A 19 6.49 7.42 -4.52
CA ALA A 19 6.18 6.40 -5.52
C ALA A 19 4.94 5.59 -5.14
N ALA A 20 4.83 5.16 -3.87
CA ALA A 20 3.64 4.47 -3.38
C ALA A 20 2.37 5.33 -3.50
N VAL A 21 2.46 6.64 -3.25
CA VAL A 21 1.33 7.57 -3.44
C VAL A 21 0.92 7.66 -4.91
N ALA A 22 1.87 7.72 -5.83
CA ALA A 22 1.60 7.77 -7.27
C ALA A 22 0.92 6.48 -7.75
N CYS A 23 1.47 5.32 -7.38
CA CYS A 23 0.89 4.00 -7.67
C CYS A 23 -0.53 3.88 -7.13
N LEU A 24 -0.74 4.23 -5.84
CA LEU A 24 -2.05 4.21 -5.20
C LEU A 24 -3.08 5.03 -5.99
N ARG A 25 -2.73 6.26 -6.35
CA ARG A 25 -3.65 7.16 -7.06
C ARG A 25 -3.98 6.67 -8.46
N SER A 26 -3.00 6.11 -9.17
CA SER A 26 -3.21 5.55 -10.50
C SER A 26 -4.15 4.34 -10.43
N LEU A 27 -3.81 3.34 -9.62
CA LEU A 27 -4.56 2.09 -9.50
C LEU A 27 -6.00 2.32 -8.98
N ALA A 28 -6.16 3.16 -7.95
CA ALA A 28 -7.49 3.46 -7.40
C ALA A 28 -8.39 4.20 -8.41
N ARG A 29 -7.84 5.05 -9.28
CA ARG A 29 -8.59 5.69 -10.38
C ARG A 29 -9.05 4.70 -11.45
N HIS A 30 -8.40 3.54 -11.55
CA HIS A 30 -8.80 2.44 -12.41
C HIS A 30 -9.77 1.45 -11.73
N GLY A 31 -10.29 1.79 -10.54
CA GLY A 31 -11.31 1.01 -9.84
C GLY A 31 -10.78 -0.09 -8.92
N LEU A 32 -9.46 -0.19 -8.74
CA LEU A 32 -8.85 -1.17 -7.85
C LEU A 32 -8.94 -0.73 -6.38
N SER A 33 -9.29 -1.67 -5.50
CA SER A 33 -9.23 -1.45 -4.06
C SER A 33 -7.78 -1.59 -3.59
N CYS A 34 -7.19 -0.51 -3.07
CA CYS A 34 -5.76 -0.49 -2.78
C CYS A 34 -5.50 -0.36 -1.27
N ASP A 35 -4.91 -1.39 -0.69
CA ASP A 35 -4.28 -1.33 0.62
C ASP A 35 -2.87 -0.78 0.49
N VAL A 36 -2.40 -0.10 1.53
CA VAL A 36 -1.02 0.38 1.64
C VAL A 36 -0.38 -0.16 2.91
N ALA A 37 0.90 -0.50 2.83
CA ALA A 37 1.66 -0.96 3.97
C ALA A 37 3.05 -0.33 4.05
N GLY A 38 3.51 -0.07 5.26
CA GLY A 38 4.82 0.52 5.53
C GLY A 38 5.28 0.21 6.95
N HIS A 39 6.52 0.56 7.26
CA HIS A 39 7.06 0.35 8.61
C HIS A 39 6.69 1.50 9.57
N ARG A 40 6.21 2.64 9.05
CA ARG A 40 5.80 3.78 9.87
C ARG A 40 4.28 3.82 10.06
N PRO A 41 3.79 4.12 11.28
CA PRO A 41 2.37 4.28 11.55
C PRO A 41 1.69 5.41 10.76
N ARG A 42 2.43 6.46 10.42
CA ARG A 42 1.94 7.62 9.64
C ARG A 42 2.65 7.69 8.29
N SER A 43 2.23 6.82 7.38
CA SER A 43 2.80 6.76 6.04
C SER A 43 2.16 7.75 5.06
N LEU A 44 2.92 8.20 4.07
CA LEU A 44 2.46 9.18 3.07
C LEU A 44 1.26 8.67 2.29
N ALA A 45 1.32 7.42 1.81
CA ALA A 45 0.23 6.77 1.12
C ALA A 45 -0.92 6.43 2.09
N GLY A 46 -0.61 6.14 3.35
CA GLY A 46 -1.60 5.97 4.43
C GLY A 46 -2.40 7.24 4.75
N ALA A 47 -1.95 8.42 4.34
CA ALA A 47 -2.73 9.66 4.46
C ALA A 47 -3.65 9.92 3.25
N SER A 48 -3.47 9.20 2.14
CA SER A 48 -4.23 9.42 0.91
C SER A 48 -5.68 8.97 1.03
N ARG A 49 -6.63 9.76 0.52
CA ARG A 49 -8.06 9.39 0.46
C ARG A 49 -8.37 8.19 -0.45
N TYR A 50 -7.43 7.81 -1.32
CA TYR A 50 -7.59 6.72 -2.28
C TYR A 50 -7.30 5.34 -1.69
N ARG A 51 -6.80 5.26 -0.44
CA ARG A 51 -6.51 4.00 0.24
C ARG A 51 -7.80 3.33 0.72
N ALA A 52 -7.81 2.00 0.71
CA ALA A 52 -8.83 1.19 1.36
C ALA A 52 -8.45 0.90 2.83
N ARG A 53 -7.22 0.48 3.07
CA ARG A 53 -6.69 0.18 4.41
C ARG A 53 -5.21 0.53 4.51
N THR A 54 -4.75 0.76 5.74
CA THR A 54 -3.33 0.92 6.07
C THR A 54 -2.90 -0.23 6.97
N LEU A 55 -1.81 -0.89 6.61
CA LEU A 55 -1.15 -1.91 7.41
C LEU A 55 0.23 -1.41 7.84
N THR A 56 0.67 -1.84 9.02
CA THR A 56 2.01 -1.51 9.53
C THR A 56 2.73 -2.80 9.87
N TYR A 57 4.02 -2.88 9.53
CA TYR A 57 4.88 -4.02 9.81
C TYR A 57 6.21 -3.57 10.44
N PRO A 58 6.95 -4.45 11.14
CA PRO A 58 8.31 -4.14 11.60
C PRO A 58 9.23 -3.77 10.45
N ASP A 59 10.16 -2.83 10.65
CA ASP A 59 11.08 -2.41 9.58
C ASP A 59 11.94 -3.60 9.12
N PRO A 60 11.79 -4.07 7.87
CA PRO A 60 12.53 -5.21 7.35
C PRO A 60 14.04 -4.95 7.25
N ARG A 61 14.48 -3.69 7.29
CA ARG A 61 15.90 -3.32 7.32
C ARG A 61 16.52 -3.47 8.70
N VAL A 62 15.70 -3.50 9.75
CA VAL A 62 16.13 -3.65 11.15
C VAL A 62 15.97 -5.11 11.58
N ASP A 63 14.81 -5.70 11.32
CA ASP A 63 14.49 -7.08 11.70
C ASP A 63 13.63 -7.76 10.63
N ALA A 64 14.31 -8.45 9.71
CA ALA A 64 13.67 -9.17 8.63
C ALA A 64 12.81 -10.35 9.13
N ALA A 65 13.18 -10.99 10.24
CA ALA A 65 12.42 -12.11 10.78
C ALA A 65 11.09 -11.64 11.38
N ALA A 66 11.10 -10.53 12.12
CA ALA A 66 9.89 -9.90 12.62
C ALA A 66 8.97 -9.41 11.49
N PHE A 67 9.55 -8.87 10.40
CA PHE A 67 8.77 -8.53 9.21
C PHE A 67 8.06 -9.74 8.61
N VAL A 68 8.79 -10.83 8.33
CA VAL A 68 8.18 -12.06 7.76
C VAL A 68 7.14 -12.65 8.71
N GLY A 69 7.40 -12.67 10.02
CA GLY A 69 6.45 -13.15 11.03
C GLY A 69 5.20 -12.28 11.19
N SER A 70 5.21 -11.04 10.69
CA SER A 70 4.05 -10.14 10.68
C SER A 70 3.12 -10.37 9.50
N VAL A 71 3.60 -11.04 8.43
CA VAL A 71 2.81 -11.40 7.26
C VAL A 71 2.00 -12.66 7.60
N ARG A 72 0.69 -12.50 7.82
CA ARG A 72 -0.27 -13.59 8.07
C ARG A 72 -1.47 -13.45 7.16
#